data_AF-A0A973CX61-F1
#
_entry.id   AF-A0A973CX61-F1
#
_cell.length_a   1.000
_cell.length_b   1.000
_cell.length_c   1.000
_cell.angle_alpha   90.00
_cell.angle_beta   90.00
_cell.angle_gamma   90.00
#
_symmetry.space_group_name_H-M   'P 1'
#
loop_
_entity.id
_entity.type
_entity.pdbx_description
1 polymer ?
#
loop_
_entity_poly.entity_id
_entity_poly.type
_entity_poly.pdbx_seq_one_letter_code
_entity_poly.pdbx_strand_id
1 'polypeptide(L)'
;MVATFPLGFVLFFAVAFAPLAALAQSYRFDMGPAGSPVASSFQGVDPSTNYTPSQGYGWVSAPSSAISRPGVSAQFAVEESNFPAALIEDSTASGVVGLGGQPAAFTFRVDTAPGRYWCFAYLGDLGDPAQEVLTPLEGMDILVNGVPVVDEAFAQLLLGKASHWKARGGYKRVAFVVESDTQSQLSFRFESAPENPVSLMGLEVHRFSEPPVFFDRAQQKLVVGPSYVGISSLVQGVASMNQHDYASARVHFDAVTESLPRAWGHAWWLGWLSAAEEAVDETLLRETRE
;
A
#
# COMPACT_ATOMS: atom_id res chain seq x y z
N MET A 1 42.32 -56.69 -27.44
CA MET A 1 42.19 -55.57 -26.49
C MET A 1 41.09 -54.66 -27.02
N VAL A 2 39.86 -54.83 -26.52
CA VAL A 2 38.70 -54.02 -26.93
C VAL A 2 38.54 -52.94 -25.87
N ALA A 3 38.71 -51.68 -26.27
CA ALA A 3 38.57 -50.53 -25.39
C ALA A 3 37.09 -50.13 -25.30
N THR A 4 36.54 -50.21 -24.09
CA THR A 4 35.20 -49.75 -23.72
C THR A 4 35.23 -48.24 -23.46
N PHE A 5 34.40 -47.47 -24.16
CA PHE A 5 34.16 -46.05 -23.86
C PHE A 5 32.94 -45.89 -22.94
N PRO A 6 32.97 -45.01 -21.92
CA PRO A 6 31.81 -44.78 -21.06
C PRO A 6 30.78 -43.88 -21.76
N LEU A 7 29.51 -44.28 -21.67
CA LEU A 7 28.35 -43.45 -22.04
C LEU A 7 28.34 -42.17 -21.20
N GLY A 8 28.48 -41.01 -21.86
CA GLY A 8 28.23 -39.71 -21.27
C GLY A 8 26.73 -39.48 -21.06
N PHE A 9 26.33 -39.32 -19.81
CA PHE A 9 24.97 -38.99 -19.41
C PHE A 9 24.77 -37.47 -19.60
N VAL A 10 24.06 -37.06 -20.65
CA VAL A 10 23.70 -35.65 -20.87
C VAL A 10 22.47 -35.35 -20.02
N LEU A 11 22.66 -34.68 -18.88
CA LEU A 11 21.57 -34.08 -18.11
C LEU A 11 21.00 -32.91 -18.92
N PHE A 12 19.83 -33.12 -19.54
CA PHE A 12 19.01 -32.01 -20.02
C PHE A 12 18.40 -31.31 -18.80
N PHE A 13 18.96 -30.16 -18.42
CA PHE A 13 18.24 -29.20 -17.59
C PHE A 13 17.09 -28.65 -18.44
N ALA A 14 15.90 -29.22 -18.26
CA ALA A 14 14.67 -28.57 -18.69
C ALA A 14 14.51 -27.31 -17.83
N VAL A 15 14.98 -26.18 -18.35
CA VAL A 15 14.60 -24.86 -17.83
C VAL A 15 13.12 -24.72 -18.12
N ALA A 16 12.29 -25.07 -17.14
CA ALA A 16 10.87 -24.80 -17.18
C ALA A 16 10.71 -23.27 -17.20
N PHE A 17 10.44 -22.72 -18.38
CA PHE A 17 9.89 -21.37 -18.49
C PHE A 17 8.50 -21.41 -17.84
N ALA A 18 8.45 -21.10 -16.53
CA ALA A 18 7.20 -20.76 -15.90
C ALA A 18 6.59 -19.59 -16.69
N PRO A 19 5.32 -19.67 -17.10
CA PRO A 19 4.70 -18.62 -17.90
C PRO A 19 4.80 -17.29 -17.15
N LEU A 20 5.38 -16.28 -17.81
CA LEU A 20 5.56 -14.90 -17.34
C LEU A 20 4.23 -14.15 -17.10
N ALA A 21 3.10 -14.85 -17.10
CA ALA A 21 1.82 -14.37 -16.60
C ALA A 21 1.77 -14.57 -15.08
N ALA A 22 2.77 -14.06 -14.36
CA ALA A 22 2.56 -13.74 -12.97
C ALA A 22 1.57 -12.57 -12.97
N LEU A 23 0.28 -12.90 -12.96
CA LEU A 23 -0.80 -11.93 -12.74
C LEU A 23 -0.38 -11.04 -11.58
N ALA A 24 -0.60 -9.72 -11.72
CA ALA A 24 -0.33 -8.75 -10.68
C ALA A 24 -1.06 -9.19 -9.40
N GLN A 25 -0.34 -9.93 -8.57
CA GLN A 25 -0.93 -10.58 -7.42
C GLN A 25 -1.23 -9.47 -6.42
N SER A 26 -2.52 -9.30 -6.15
CA SER A 26 -3.04 -8.33 -5.21
C SER A 26 -3.76 -9.11 -4.13
N TYR A 27 -3.38 -8.85 -2.89
CA TYR A 27 -4.03 -9.37 -1.70
C TYR A 27 -4.66 -8.19 -0.99
N ARG A 28 -5.90 -8.37 -0.54
CA ARG A 28 -6.71 -7.31 0.06
C ARG A 28 -7.49 -7.94 1.21
N PHE A 29 -7.27 -7.44 2.41
CA PHE A 29 -7.81 -7.99 3.65
C PHE A 29 -8.60 -6.91 4.36
N ASP A 30 -9.83 -7.25 4.71
CA ASP A 30 -10.77 -6.41 5.47
C ASP A 30 -10.85 -6.96 6.89
N MET A 31 -10.38 -6.17 7.85
CA MET A 31 -10.18 -6.61 9.22
C MET A 31 -11.40 -6.23 10.05
N GLY A 32 -12.04 -7.20 10.71
CA GLY A 32 -13.26 -6.90 11.45
C GLY A 32 -13.76 -8.07 12.29
N PRO A 33 -14.90 -7.91 12.96
CA PRO A 33 -15.52 -9.02 13.69
C PRO A 33 -16.08 -10.05 12.73
N ALA A 34 -16.18 -11.30 13.18
CA ALA A 34 -16.74 -12.38 12.39
C ALA A 34 -18.16 -12.03 11.91
N GLY A 35 -18.41 -12.20 10.61
CA GLY A 35 -19.70 -11.90 9.98
C GLY A 35 -19.95 -10.41 9.70
N SER A 36 -18.96 -9.54 9.88
CA SER A 36 -19.05 -8.18 9.32
C SER A 36 -19.17 -8.25 7.79
N PRO A 37 -19.85 -7.26 7.19
CA PRO A 37 -19.71 -7.03 5.76
C PRO A 37 -18.23 -6.92 5.35
N VAL A 38 -17.94 -7.29 4.11
CA VAL A 38 -16.58 -7.32 3.56
C VAL A 38 -16.60 -6.55 2.26
N ALA A 39 -15.72 -5.55 2.16
CA ALA A 39 -15.63 -4.73 0.97
C ALA A 39 -15.40 -5.58 -0.29
N SER A 40 -16.01 -5.16 -1.40
CA SER A 40 -15.83 -5.84 -2.68
C SER A 40 -14.34 -5.96 -3.05
N SER A 41 -13.92 -7.15 -3.48
CA SER A 41 -12.53 -7.56 -3.76
C SER A 41 -11.61 -7.77 -2.55
N PHE A 42 -12.13 -7.65 -1.32
CA PHE A 42 -11.40 -7.95 -0.09
C PHE A 42 -11.77 -9.32 0.46
N GLN A 43 -10.90 -9.85 1.30
CA GLN A 43 -11.11 -11.06 2.08
C GLN A 43 -11.33 -10.66 3.54
N GLY A 44 -12.44 -11.11 4.13
CA GLY A 44 -12.73 -10.87 5.54
C GLY A 44 -11.73 -11.61 6.43
N VAL A 45 -11.21 -10.91 7.43
CA VAL A 45 -10.27 -11.43 8.43
C VAL A 45 -10.75 -11.00 9.81
N ASP A 46 -11.13 -11.97 10.61
CA ASP A 46 -11.46 -11.75 12.02
C ASP A 46 -10.36 -12.29 12.96
N PRO A 47 -10.38 -11.97 14.26
CA PRO A 47 -9.34 -12.41 15.19
C PRO A 47 -9.11 -13.94 15.27
N SER A 48 -10.06 -14.76 14.83
CA SER A 48 -9.94 -16.22 14.77
C SER A 48 -9.31 -16.76 13.48
N THR A 49 -9.04 -15.88 12.50
CA THR A 49 -8.44 -16.23 11.20
C THR A 49 -6.94 -16.53 11.34
N ASN A 50 -6.61 -17.66 11.97
CA ASN A 50 -5.23 -18.08 12.19
C ASN A 50 -4.54 -18.43 10.87
N TYR A 51 -3.24 -18.12 10.79
CA TYR A 51 -2.44 -18.49 9.63
C TYR A 51 -2.39 -20.00 9.44
N THR A 52 -2.63 -20.44 8.21
CA THR A 52 -2.28 -21.79 7.76
C THR A 52 -1.62 -21.74 6.38
N PRO A 53 -0.60 -22.59 6.09
CA PRO A 53 0.02 -22.62 4.77
C PRO A 53 -0.96 -22.94 3.63
N SER A 54 -2.02 -23.70 3.90
CA SER A 54 -3.07 -24.00 2.91
C SER A 54 -3.93 -22.78 2.56
N GLN A 55 -4.12 -21.86 3.49
CA GLN A 55 -4.87 -20.62 3.28
C GLN A 55 -3.98 -19.53 2.70
N GLY A 56 -2.68 -19.56 2.99
CA GLY A 56 -1.70 -18.59 2.49
C GLY A 56 -1.77 -17.23 3.18
N TYR A 57 -2.59 -17.07 4.22
CA TYR A 57 -2.64 -15.86 5.05
C TYR A 57 -3.28 -16.15 6.41
N GLY A 58 -3.13 -15.21 7.35
CA GLY A 58 -3.81 -15.21 8.64
C GLY A 58 -2.95 -14.67 9.77
N TRP A 59 -3.50 -14.67 10.99
CA TRP A 59 -2.81 -14.25 12.20
C TRP A 59 -1.80 -15.30 12.65
N VAL A 60 -0.54 -14.86 12.83
CA VAL A 60 0.49 -15.59 13.58
C VAL A 60 0.37 -15.27 15.07
N SER A 61 0.06 -14.01 15.37
CA SER A 61 -0.34 -13.54 16.70
C SER A 61 -1.61 -12.73 16.50
N ALA A 62 -2.73 -13.24 17.02
CA ALA A 62 -4.03 -12.62 16.80
C ALA A 62 -4.19 -11.32 17.61
N PRO A 63 -4.95 -10.35 17.08
CA PRO A 63 -5.42 -9.21 17.86
C PRO A 63 -6.31 -9.68 19.01
N SER A 64 -6.35 -8.90 20.09
CA SER A 64 -7.13 -9.24 21.29
C SER A 64 -8.65 -9.13 21.10
N SER A 65 -9.08 -8.29 20.16
CA SER A 65 -10.49 -8.00 19.91
C SER A 65 -10.72 -7.50 18.48
N ALA A 66 -11.99 -7.39 18.10
CA ALA A 66 -12.46 -6.71 16.91
C ALA A 66 -13.61 -5.76 17.27
N ILE A 67 -13.69 -4.65 16.54
CA ILE A 67 -14.69 -3.61 16.76
C ILE A 67 -15.50 -3.46 15.47
N SER A 68 -16.83 -3.40 15.61
CA SER A 68 -17.75 -2.99 14.55
C SER A 68 -18.20 -1.56 14.82
N ARG A 69 -18.22 -0.72 13.80
CA ARG A 69 -18.73 0.66 13.86
C ARG A 69 -19.87 0.82 12.86
N PRO A 70 -20.79 1.74 13.10
CA PRO A 70 -21.66 2.21 12.03
C PRO A 70 -20.78 2.88 10.96
N GLY A 71 -20.85 2.41 9.72
CA GLY A 71 -20.06 2.95 8.61
C GLY A 71 -20.17 4.47 8.48
N VAL A 72 -19.10 5.11 8.02
CA VAL A 72 -19.12 6.54 7.70
C VAL A 72 -19.99 6.70 6.46
N SER A 73 -21.11 7.41 6.57
CA SER A 73 -22.02 7.56 5.43
C SER A 73 -21.26 8.17 4.24
N ALA A 74 -21.41 7.56 3.05
CA ALA A 74 -20.73 7.92 1.81
C ALA A 74 -20.70 9.43 1.53
N GLN A 75 -21.73 10.15 1.97
CA GLN A 75 -21.90 11.59 1.82
C GLN A 75 -20.75 12.45 2.41
N PHE A 76 -19.97 11.96 3.38
CA PHE A 76 -18.85 12.69 3.97
C PHE A 76 -17.48 12.30 3.40
N ALA A 77 -17.38 11.17 2.72
CA ALA A 77 -16.08 10.65 2.27
C ALA A 77 -15.63 11.20 0.91
N VAL A 78 -16.56 11.86 0.19
CA VAL A 78 -16.33 12.36 -1.17
C VAL A 78 -15.49 13.65 -1.19
N GLU A 79 -15.39 14.40 -0.08
CA GLU A 79 -14.77 15.73 -0.12
C GLU A 79 -13.27 15.78 0.22
N GLU A 80 -12.70 14.79 0.93
CA GLU A 80 -11.28 14.88 1.35
C GLU A 80 -10.44 13.60 1.16
N SER A 81 -11.00 12.45 0.76
CA SER A 81 -10.25 11.19 0.79
C SER A 81 -9.99 10.58 -0.59
N ASN A 82 -8.72 10.35 -0.93
CA ASN A 82 -8.26 9.45 -2.00
C ASN A 82 -8.62 7.97 -1.70
N PHE A 83 -9.73 7.72 -0.99
CA PHE A 83 -10.16 6.39 -0.63
C PHE A 83 -10.98 5.77 -1.76
N PRO A 84 -10.80 4.47 -2.02
CA PRO A 84 -11.79 3.69 -2.75
C PRO A 84 -13.15 3.83 -2.05
N ALA A 85 -14.18 4.29 -2.76
CA ALA A 85 -15.55 4.36 -2.24
C ALA A 85 -16.01 3.02 -1.62
N ALA A 86 -15.52 1.90 -2.15
CA ALA A 86 -15.77 0.56 -1.63
C ALA A 86 -15.22 0.30 -0.21
N LEU A 87 -14.12 0.96 0.18
CA LEU A 87 -13.61 0.87 1.55
C LEU A 87 -14.41 1.78 2.50
N ILE A 88 -14.83 2.94 2.02
CA ILE A 88 -15.66 3.88 2.80
C ILE A 88 -17.01 3.27 3.18
N GLU A 89 -17.65 2.54 2.25
CA GLU A 89 -19.01 2.06 2.48
C GLU A 89 -19.10 0.77 3.30
N ASP A 90 -18.03 -0.05 3.35
CA ASP A 90 -18.09 -1.39 3.95
C ASP A 90 -16.93 -1.74 4.91
N SER A 91 -15.69 -1.36 4.61
CA SER A 91 -14.49 -1.76 5.38
C SER A 91 -13.97 -0.73 6.38
N THR A 92 -14.37 0.54 6.28
CA THR A 92 -14.00 1.58 7.26
C THR A 92 -14.93 1.58 8.48
N ALA A 93 -15.88 0.65 8.50
CA ALA A 93 -16.74 0.41 9.64
C ALA A 93 -16.04 -0.45 10.70
N SER A 94 -15.19 -1.40 10.33
CA SER A 94 -14.68 -2.37 11.30
C SER A 94 -13.16 -2.39 11.37
N GLY A 95 -12.64 -2.95 12.45
CA GLY A 95 -11.22 -3.12 12.64
C GLY A 95 -10.92 -4.18 13.69
N VAL A 96 -9.67 -4.62 13.70
CA VAL A 96 -9.12 -5.44 14.78
C VAL A 96 -8.24 -4.59 15.68
N VAL A 97 -8.15 -4.99 16.95
CA VAL A 97 -7.48 -4.22 17.99
C VAL A 97 -6.60 -5.09 18.87
N GLY A 98 -5.36 -4.65 19.06
CA GLY A 98 -4.50 -5.07 20.16
C GLY A 98 -4.71 -4.15 21.35
N LEU A 99 -5.40 -4.63 22.38
CA LEU A 99 -5.53 -3.97 23.68
C LEU A 99 -4.39 -4.40 24.60
N GLY A 100 -4.03 -3.52 25.53
CA GLY A 100 -2.93 -3.62 26.49
C GLY A 100 -2.42 -5.03 26.85
N GLY A 101 -1.09 -5.15 26.77
CA GLY A 101 -0.21 -6.28 27.04
C GLY A 101 1.21 -5.82 26.72
N GLN A 102 2.26 -6.44 27.24
CA GLN A 102 3.63 -5.96 27.00
C GLN A 102 4.29 -6.72 25.83
N PRO A 103 4.45 -6.12 24.64
CA PRO A 103 3.74 -4.96 24.07
C PRO A 103 2.40 -5.34 23.40
N ALA A 104 1.52 -4.36 23.20
CA ALA A 104 0.28 -4.53 22.44
C ALA A 104 0.66 -4.74 20.98
N ALA A 105 0.62 -5.99 20.52
CA ALA A 105 1.08 -6.33 19.19
C ALA A 105 0.30 -7.50 18.63
N PHE A 106 0.12 -7.48 17.32
CA PHE A 106 -0.37 -8.62 16.56
C PHE A 106 0.44 -8.76 15.27
N THR A 107 0.40 -9.94 14.69
CA THR A 107 1.20 -10.27 13.50
C THR A 107 0.35 -11.00 12.50
N PHE A 108 0.19 -10.39 11.33
CA PHE A 108 -0.49 -10.96 10.18
C PHE A 108 0.53 -11.46 9.17
N ARG A 109 0.31 -12.64 8.62
CA ARG A 109 1.16 -13.22 7.58
C ARG A 109 0.40 -13.35 6.28
N VAL A 110 1.11 -13.14 5.17
CA VAL A 110 0.66 -13.40 3.80
C VAL A 110 1.77 -14.13 3.08
N ASP A 111 1.46 -15.29 2.49
CA ASP A 111 2.36 -16.03 1.62
C ASP A 111 2.37 -15.37 0.24
N THR A 112 3.57 -15.07 -0.26
CA THR A 112 3.80 -14.28 -1.47
C THR A 112 4.90 -14.89 -2.32
N ALA A 113 4.94 -14.61 -3.62
CA ALA A 113 6.15 -14.92 -4.39
C ALA A 113 7.31 -14.01 -3.95
N PRO A 114 8.58 -14.43 -4.04
CA PRO A 114 9.71 -13.54 -3.83
C PRO A 114 9.63 -12.31 -4.73
N GLY A 115 9.93 -11.14 -4.18
CA GLY A 115 9.90 -9.88 -4.93
C GLY A 115 9.48 -8.67 -4.10
N ARG A 116 9.37 -7.53 -4.77
CA ARG A 116 8.98 -6.25 -4.15
C ARG A 116 7.46 -6.10 -4.13
N TYR A 117 6.93 -5.45 -3.11
CA TYR A 117 5.49 -5.21 -2.93
C TYR A 117 5.21 -3.76 -2.49
N TRP A 118 4.14 -3.18 -3.03
CA TRP A 118 3.46 -1.99 -2.51
C TRP A 118 2.43 -2.43 -1.49
N CYS A 119 2.56 -1.94 -0.27
CA CYS A 119 1.66 -2.26 0.82
C CYS A 119 0.92 -1.01 1.29
N PHE A 120 -0.35 -1.20 1.66
CA PHE A 120 -1.17 -0.17 2.28
C PHE A 120 -1.79 -0.72 3.56
N ALA A 121 -1.46 -0.11 4.70
CA ALA A 121 -2.12 -0.39 5.97
C ALA A 121 -3.16 0.69 6.26
N TYR A 122 -4.35 0.28 6.64
CA TYR A 122 -5.45 1.16 7.03
C TYR A 122 -5.56 1.10 8.55
N LEU A 123 -4.93 2.06 9.23
CA LEU A 123 -4.94 2.16 10.69
C LEU A 123 -6.24 2.81 11.13
N GLY A 124 -6.86 2.27 12.19
CA GLY A 124 -8.10 2.80 12.74
C GLY A 124 -7.90 3.49 14.09
N ASP A 125 -8.90 4.23 14.55
CA ASP A 125 -8.97 4.66 15.94
C ASP A 125 -9.54 3.53 16.85
N LEU A 126 -9.70 3.78 18.16
CA LEU A 126 -10.32 2.83 19.09
C LEU A 126 -11.82 3.02 19.35
N GLY A 127 -12.35 4.19 18.99
CA GLY A 127 -13.71 4.67 19.17
C GLY A 127 -14.64 3.90 20.09
N ASP A 128 -15.11 4.53 21.17
CA ASP A 128 -16.25 4.01 21.91
C ASP A 128 -17.55 4.34 21.14
N PRO A 129 -18.21 3.36 20.48
CA PRO A 129 -19.45 3.64 19.76
C PRO A 129 -20.59 4.05 20.71
N ALA A 130 -20.49 3.74 22.01
CA ALA A 130 -21.48 4.13 23.02
C ALA A 130 -21.24 5.53 23.58
N GLN A 131 -20.00 6.04 23.56
CA GLN A 131 -19.69 7.37 24.09
C GLN A 131 -19.41 8.43 23.03
N GLU A 132 -19.37 8.07 21.74
CA GLU A 132 -19.04 8.99 20.64
C GLU A 132 -17.68 9.68 20.83
N VAL A 133 -16.86 9.21 21.78
CA VAL A 133 -15.49 9.66 22.00
C VAL A 133 -14.60 8.72 21.21
N LEU A 134 -14.07 9.27 20.13
CA LEU A 134 -13.02 8.63 19.37
C LEU A 134 -11.70 9.13 19.95
N THR A 135 -10.81 8.21 20.30
CA THR A 135 -9.48 8.53 20.77
C THR A 135 -8.51 8.23 19.62
N PRO A 136 -7.82 9.26 19.07
CA PRO A 136 -6.74 9.03 18.12
C PRO A 136 -5.77 8.00 18.69
N LEU A 137 -5.29 7.10 17.83
CA LEU A 137 -4.21 6.20 18.18
C LEU A 137 -2.92 6.80 17.66
N GLU A 138 -1.89 6.80 18.49
CA GLU A 138 -0.59 7.41 18.21
C GLU A 138 0.51 6.42 18.57
N GLY A 139 1.68 6.59 17.96
CA GLY A 139 2.84 5.75 18.25
C GLY A 139 2.66 4.31 17.75
N MET A 140 1.99 4.11 16.61
CA MET A 140 1.86 2.80 15.98
C MET A 140 3.01 2.56 15.00
N ASP A 141 3.71 1.46 15.20
CA ASP A 141 4.82 1.03 14.36
C ASP A 141 4.37 -0.16 13.50
N ILE A 142 4.91 -0.22 12.28
CA ILE A 142 4.73 -1.36 11.39
C ILE A 142 6.10 -1.93 11.07
N LEU A 143 6.27 -3.21 11.38
CA LEU A 143 7.43 -3.98 11.01
C LEU A 143 7.01 -5.03 9.97
N VAL A 144 7.83 -5.21 8.95
CA VAL A 144 7.64 -6.28 7.97
C VAL A 144 8.86 -7.18 7.98
N ASN A 145 8.64 -8.47 8.25
CA ASN A 145 9.70 -9.45 8.43
C ASN A 145 10.74 -9.02 9.49
N GLY A 146 10.28 -8.31 10.53
CA GLY A 146 11.12 -7.79 11.61
C GLY A 146 11.86 -6.49 11.30
N VAL A 147 11.69 -5.91 10.11
CA VAL A 147 12.27 -4.63 9.72
C VAL A 147 11.23 -3.51 9.88
N PRO A 148 11.50 -2.45 10.65
CA PRO A 148 10.61 -1.28 10.73
C PRO A 148 10.45 -0.62 9.35
N VAL A 149 9.20 -0.40 8.94
CA VAL A 149 8.83 0.26 7.68
C VAL A 149 7.99 1.51 7.88
N VAL A 150 7.36 1.62 9.05
CA VAL A 150 6.59 2.78 9.51
C VAL A 150 6.86 2.93 10.99
N ASP A 151 7.09 4.17 11.42
CA ASP A 151 7.43 4.55 12.79
C ASP A 151 6.50 5.68 13.23
N GLU A 152 6.05 5.64 14.49
CA GLU A 152 5.19 6.64 15.15
C GLU A 152 3.95 7.04 14.34
N ALA A 153 3.32 6.11 13.63
CA ALA A 153 2.09 6.42 12.89
C ALA A 153 0.94 6.77 13.84
N PHE A 154 0.07 7.65 13.38
CA PHE A 154 -1.14 8.03 14.10
C PHE A 154 -2.38 7.91 13.21
N ALA A 155 -3.51 7.52 13.81
CA ALA A 155 -4.83 7.55 13.20
C ALA A 155 -5.59 8.77 13.73
N GLN A 156 -5.73 9.79 12.88
CA GLN A 156 -6.37 11.06 13.22
C GLN A 156 -7.87 11.00 13.03
N LEU A 157 -8.57 11.77 13.87
CA LEU A 157 -9.98 12.08 13.72
C LEU A 157 -10.24 13.00 12.54
N LEU A 158 -11.16 12.62 11.67
CA LEU A 158 -11.73 13.56 10.70
C LEU A 158 -12.66 14.54 11.44
N LEU A 159 -12.14 15.73 11.73
CA LEU A 159 -12.92 16.85 12.23
C LEU A 159 -13.40 17.68 11.02
N GLY A 160 -14.68 17.57 10.67
CA GLY A 160 -15.27 18.42 9.63
C GLY A 160 -15.13 19.90 9.99
N LYS A 161 -14.64 20.73 9.05
CA LYS A 161 -14.41 22.18 9.22
C LYS A 161 -15.67 23.00 9.57
N ALA A 162 -16.87 22.45 9.39
CA ALA A 162 -18.11 23.13 9.68
C ALA A 162 -18.95 22.32 10.68
N SER A 163 -19.07 22.86 11.89
CA SER A 163 -20.02 22.50 12.94
C SER A 163 -19.65 21.34 13.87
N HIS A 164 -20.00 21.57 15.14
CA HIS A 164 -19.78 20.77 16.35
C HIS A 164 -20.45 19.38 16.37
N TRP A 165 -20.45 18.66 15.26
CA TRP A 165 -21.21 17.43 15.08
C TRP A 165 -20.27 16.24 14.92
N LYS A 166 -20.21 15.45 16.00
CA LYS A 166 -19.86 14.03 16.08
C LYS A 166 -18.68 13.61 15.21
N ALA A 167 -17.50 13.50 15.82
CA ALA A 167 -16.39 12.81 15.17
C ALA A 167 -16.85 11.39 14.80
N ARG A 168 -16.68 11.00 13.53
CA ARG A 168 -17.14 9.72 12.97
C ARG A 168 -15.97 8.98 12.33
N GLY A 169 -15.25 8.22 13.15
CA GLY A 169 -14.05 7.50 12.76
C GLY A 169 -12.88 8.41 12.38
N GLY A 170 -11.70 8.00 12.79
CA GLY A 170 -10.42 8.41 12.29
C GLY A 170 -9.72 7.21 11.69
N TYR A 171 -9.17 7.37 10.50
CA TYR A 171 -8.29 6.38 9.91
C TYR A 171 -7.06 7.05 9.32
N LYS A 172 -5.96 6.30 9.23
CA LYS A 172 -4.77 6.68 8.48
C LYS A 172 -4.41 5.57 7.52
N ARG A 173 -4.35 5.90 6.23
CA ARG A 173 -3.75 5.03 5.23
C ARG A 173 -2.25 5.29 5.22
N VAL A 174 -1.45 4.26 5.43
CA VAL A 174 0.00 4.32 5.36
C VAL A 174 0.47 3.45 4.20
N ALA A 175 1.24 4.05 3.29
CA ALA A 175 1.82 3.37 2.14
C ALA A 175 3.30 3.11 2.38
N PHE A 176 3.78 1.92 2.05
CA PHE A 176 5.19 1.55 2.16
C PHE A 176 5.55 0.46 1.14
N VAL A 177 6.85 0.33 0.86
CA VAL A 177 7.39 -0.69 -0.06
C VAL A 177 8.20 -1.68 0.75
N VAL A 178 8.00 -2.97 0.47
CA VAL A 178 8.73 -4.06 1.13
C VAL A 178 9.26 -5.06 0.12
N GLU A 179 10.28 -5.81 0.53
CA GLU A 179 10.77 -6.96 -0.23
C GLU A 179 10.38 -8.24 0.51
N SER A 180 9.71 -9.14 -0.18
CA SER A 180 9.63 -10.53 0.23
C SER A 180 10.90 -11.22 -0.27
N ASP A 181 11.70 -11.66 0.68
CA ASP A 181 12.96 -12.35 0.43
C ASP A 181 12.71 -13.83 0.04
N THR A 182 13.71 -14.68 0.28
CA THR A 182 13.64 -16.12 -0.03
C THR A 182 12.54 -16.86 0.72
N GLN A 183 11.94 -16.27 1.75
CA GLN A 183 10.90 -16.94 2.54
C GLN A 183 9.55 -17.03 1.83
N SER A 184 9.34 -16.32 0.72
CA SER A 184 8.06 -16.33 -0.03
C SER A 184 6.87 -15.98 0.88
N GLN A 185 7.07 -15.02 1.78
CA GLN A 185 6.06 -14.52 2.71
C GLN A 185 6.37 -13.08 3.12
N LEU A 186 5.35 -12.40 3.63
CA LEU A 186 5.44 -11.12 4.34
C LEU A 186 4.74 -11.26 5.69
N SER A 187 5.44 -10.93 6.76
CA SER A 187 4.95 -10.96 8.14
C SER A 187 4.85 -9.53 8.66
N PHE A 188 3.64 -9.00 8.70
CA PHE A 188 3.31 -7.66 9.16
C PHE A 188 3.04 -7.68 10.65
N ARG A 189 3.93 -7.07 11.43
CA ARG A 189 3.75 -6.87 12.86
C ARG A 189 3.36 -5.42 13.08
N PHE A 190 2.25 -5.24 13.78
CA PHE A 190 1.77 -3.93 14.21
C PHE A 190 1.96 -3.87 15.72
N GLU A 191 2.64 -2.85 16.20
CA GLU A 191 2.92 -2.67 17.61
C GLU A 191 2.89 -1.20 18.02
N SER A 192 2.82 -0.96 19.31
CA SER A 192 2.93 0.36 19.92
C SER A 192 3.50 0.23 21.32
N ALA A 193 3.71 1.37 21.97
CA ALA A 193 3.99 1.41 23.41
C ALA A 193 2.92 0.61 24.18
N PRO A 194 3.25 -0.06 25.30
CA PRO A 194 2.34 -0.94 26.02
C PRO A 194 1.03 -0.32 26.51
N GLU A 195 1.04 0.99 26.76
CA GLU A 195 -0.11 1.81 27.13
C GLU A 195 -0.99 2.20 25.93
N ASN A 196 -0.44 2.11 24.72
CA ASN A 196 -1.12 2.47 23.49
C ASN A 196 -1.72 1.21 22.86
N PRO A 197 -2.98 1.24 22.44
CA PRO A 197 -3.56 0.20 21.63
C PRO A 197 -3.15 0.36 20.16
N VAL A 198 -3.19 -0.76 19.44
CA VAL A 198 -2.96 -0.80 18.00
C VAL A 198 -4.24 -1.21 17.30
N SER A 199 -4.54 -0.58 16.16
CA SER A 199 -5.74 -0.89 15.38
C SER A 199 -5.42 -1.01 13.90
N LEU A 200 -5.98 -2.04 13.27
CA LEU A 200 -5.88 -2.29 11.84
C LEU A 200 -7.28 -2.57 11.28
N MET A 201 -7.66 -1.84 10.25
CA MET A 201 -8.94 -1.96 9.56
C MET A 201 -8.80 -2.72 8.24
N GLY A 202 -7.64 -2.63 7.61
CA GLY A 202 -7.40 -3.29 6.34
C GLY A 202 -5.92 -3.36 5.99
N LEU A 203 -5.60 -4.29 5.11
CA LEU A 203 -4.26 -4.46 4.57
C LEU A 203 -4.35 -4.78 3.09
N GLU A 204 -3.61 -4.05 2.27
CA GLU A 204 -3.40 -4.38 0.87
C GLU A 204 -1.93 -4.69 0.59
N VAL A 205 -1.69 -5.68 -0.24
CA VAL A 205 -0.37 -6.12 -0.69
C VAL A 205 -0.43 -6.30 -2.20
N HIS A 206 0.22 -5.42 -2.94
CA HIS A 206 0.27 -5.46 -4.39
C HIS A 206 1.69 -5.73 -4.83
N ARG A 207 1.87 -6.63 -5.82
CA ARG A 207 3.18 -6.79 -6.43
C ARG A 207 3.69 -5.44 -6.93
N PHE A 208 4.90 -5.06 -6.54
CA PHE A 208 5.51 -3.80 -6.93
C PHE A 208 5.74 -3.82 -8.43
N SER A 209 5.07 -2.91 -9.13
CA SER A 209 5.44 -2.52 -10.47
C SER A 209 6.27 -1.26 -10.37
N GLU A 210 7.43 -1.25 -11.01
CA GLU A 210 8.26 -0.07 -11.07
C GLU A 210 7.49 1.07 -11.77
N PRO A 211 7.40 2.26 -11.15
CA PRO A 211 6.79 3.41 -11.78
C PRO A 211 7.65 3.87 -12.97
N PRO A 212 7.04 4.23 -14.12
CA PRO A 212 7.80 4.77 -15.25
C PRO A 212 8.62 6.00 -14.92
N VAL A 213 8.11 6.87 -14.03
CA VAL A 213 8.76 8.11 -13.59
C VAL A 213 8.52 8.29 -12.10
N PHE A 214 9.55 8.61 -11.32
CA PHE A 214 9.42 8.90 -9.89
C PHE A 214 10.36 10.03 -9.46
N PHE A 215 10.10 10.63 -8.30
CA PHE A 215 10.98 11.65 -7.72
C PHE A 215 12.02 11.00 -6.81
N ASP A 216 13.29 11.13 -7.18
CA ASP A 216 14.42 10.74 -6.33
C ASP A 216 14.70 11.87 -5.33
N ARG A 217 14.39 11.63 -4.05
CA ARG A 217 14.60 12.60 -2.97
C ARG A 217 16.07 12.86 -2.66
N ALA A 218 16.97 11.91 -2.88
CA ALA A 218 18.40 12.13 -2.67
C ALA A 218 18.96 13.08 -3.73
N GLN A 219 18.44 12.97 -4.96
CA GLN A 219 18.87 13.79 -6.09
C GLN A 219 17.99 15.04 -6.29
N GLN A 220 16.88 15.15 -5.55
CA GLN A 220 15.86 16.20 -5.68
C GLN A 220 15.41 16.41 -7.14
N LYS A 221 15.16 15.31 -7.86
CA LYS A 221 14.80 15.36 -9.28
C LYS A 221 13.92 14.19 -9.70
N LEU A 222 13.23 14.35 -10.82
CA LEU A 222 12.55 13.25 -11.49
C LEU A 222 13.56 12.31 -12.16
N VAL A 223 13.29 11.02 -12.07
CA VAL A 223 14.07 9.95 -12.67
C VAL A 223 13.14 8.97 -13.38
N VAL A 224 13.62 8.41 -14.48
CA VAL A 224 12.93 7.35 -15.21
C VAL A 224 13.24 6.01 -14.54
N GLY A 225 12.21 5.18 -14.35
CA GLY A 225 12.38 3.82 -13.85
C GLY A 225 13.38 3.02 -14.69
N PRO A 226 14.32 2.28 -14.09
CA PRO A 226 15.25 1.39 -14.77
C PRO A 226 14.66 0.57 -15.93
N SER A 227 13.44 0.04 -15.78
CA SER A 227 12.76 -0.75 -16.83
C SER A 227 12.30 0.08 -18.04
N TYR A 228 12.30 1.41 -17.94
CA TYR A 228 11.74 2.35 -18.91
C TYR A 228 12.79 3.27 -19.55
N VAL A 229 14.08 3.15 -19.17
CA VAL A 229 15.17 3.99 -19.71
C VAL A 229 15.38 3.81 -21.22
N GLY A 230 14.86 2.73 -21.82
CA GLY A 230 14.86 2.51 -23.26
C GLY A 230 13.89 3.40 -24.04
N ILE A 231 12.95 4.07 -23.36
CA ILE A 231 11.96 4.95 -23.98
C ILE A 231 12.56 6.36 -24.08
N SER A 232 13.27 6.63 -25.18
CA SER A 232 14.03 7.87 -25.35
C SER A 232 13.19 9.14 -25.17
N SER A 233 11.93 9.15 -25.63
CA SER A 233 11.03 10.30 -25.46
C SER A 233 10.65 10.53 -24.01
N LEU A 234 10.46 9.48 -23.20
CA LEU A 234 10.21 9.62 -21.77
C LEU A 234 11.42 10.19 -21.03
N VAL A 235 12.63 9.69 -21.33
CA VAL A 235 13.88 10.18 -20.75
C VAL A 235 14.10 11.67 -21.06
N GLN A 236 13.85 12.07 -22.30
CA GLN A 236 13.94 13.48 -22.70
C GLN A 236 12.89 14.33 -21.98
N GLY A 237 11.64 13.87 -21.88
CA GLY A 237 10.60 14.60 -21.17
C GLY A 237 10.91 14.82 -19.69
N VAL A 238 11.42 13.79 -19.01
CA VAL A 238 11.90 13.89 -17.62
C VAL A 238 13.09 14.85 -17.49
N ALA A 239 14.04 14.80 -18.44
CA ALA A 239 15.16 15.74 -18.45
C ALA A 239 14.72 17.19 -18.63
N SER A 240 13.74 17.46 -19.50
CA SER A 240 13.13 18.78 -19.68
C SER A 240 12.38 19.25 -18.43
N MET A 241 11.61 18.38 -17.76
CA MET A 241 10.97 18.71 -16.48
C MET A 241 11.98 19.16 -15.42
N ASN A 242 13.10 18.43 -15.28
CA ASN A 242 14.16 18.79 -14.32
C ASN A 242 14.89 20.10 -14.66
N GLN A 243 14.76 20.60 -15.89
CA GLN A 243 15.29 21.88 -16.34
C GLN A 243 14.23 22.99 -16.32
N HIS A 244 13.02 22.70 -15.85
CA HIS A 244 11.86 23.59 -15.91
C HIS A 244 11.43 23.99 -17.33
N ASP A 245 11.78 23.19 -18.34
CA ASP A 245 11.30 23.37 -19.72
C ASP A 245 10.03 22.53 -19.96
N TYR A 246 8.92 22.99 -19.40
CA TYR A 246 7.64 22.27 -19.43
C TYR A 246 7.04 22.15 -20.83
N ALA A 247 7.33 23.09 -21.73
CA ALA A 247 6.88 23.05 -23.11
C ALA A 247 7.55 21.88 -23.87
N SER A 248 8.88 21.76 -23.77
CA SER A 248 9.60 20.62 -24.35
C SER A 248 9.20 19.31 -23.67
N ALA A 249 9.02 19.31 -22.34
CA ALA A 249 8.58 18.12 -21.61
C ALA A 249 7.28 17.55 -22.16
N ARG A 250 6.26 18.40 -22.40
CA ARG A 250 4.99 17.99 -23.00
C ARG A 250 5.17 17.36 -24.38
N VAL A 251 5.94 17.99 -25.28
CA VAL A 251 6.21 17.45 -26.63
C VAL A 251 6.84 16.06 -26.54
N HIS A 252 7.78 15.88 -25.63
CA HIS A 252 8.42 14.59 -25.40
C HIS A 252 7.46 13.55 -24.81
N PHE A 253 6.60 13.91 -23.86
CA PHE A 253 5.61 12.99 -23.31
C PHE A 253 4.54 12.59 -24.34
N ASP A 254 4.07 13.53 -25.18
CA ASP A 254 3.13 13.23 -26.28
C ASP A 254 3.73 12.20 -27.28
N ALA A 255 5.05 12.21 -27.43
CA ALA A 255 5.80 11.27 -28.29
C ALA A 255 6.04 9.89 -27.66
N VAL A 256 5.62 9.64 -26.42
CA VAL A 256 5.68 8.31 -25.80
C VAL A 256 4.53 7.44 -26.33
N THR A 257 4.85 6.35 -27.00
CA THR A 257 3.85 5.46 -27.64
C THR A 257 3.13 4.56 -26.63
N GLU A 258 3.81 4.19 -25.55
CA GLU A 258 3.29 3.32 -24.50
C GLU A 258 2.35 4.10 -23.56
N SER A 259 1.15 3.56 -23.33
CA SER A 259 0.09 4.26 -22.59
C SER A 259 0.45 4.57 -21.14
N LEU A 260 1.04 3.60 -20.43
CA LEU A 260 1.38 3.76 -19.01
C LEU A 260 2.50 4.79 -18.79
N PRO A 261 3.68 4.70 -19.44
CA PRO A 261 4.73 5.71 -19.28
C PRO A 261 4.31 7.11 -19.74
N ARG A 262 3.53 7.20 -20.82
CA ARG A 262 2.95 8.49 -21.27
C ARG A 262 2.06 9.10 -20.19
N ALA A 263 1.13 8.32 -19.64
CA ALA A 263 0.22 8.81 -18.60
C ALA A 263 0.99 9.28 -17.35
N TRP A 264 2.03 8.55 -16.94
CA TRP A 264 2.90 8.96 -15.83
C TRP A 264 3.67 10.26 -16.13
N GLY A 265 4.22 10.41 -17.33
CA GLY A 265 4.85 11.66 -17.76
C GLY A 265 3.91 12.86 -17.65
N HIS A 266 2.68 12.74 -18.17
CA HIS A 266 1.67 13.79 -18.04
C HIS A 266 1.22 14.03 -16.60
N ALA A 267 1.08 13.00 -15.78
CA ALA A 267 0.68 13.17 -14.38
C ALA A 267 1.72 13.98 -13.59
N TRP A 268 3.01 13.75 -13.82
CA TRP A 268 4.08 14.60 -13.28
C TRP A 268 4.06 16.02 -13.85
N TRP A 269 3.87 16.15 -15.17
CA TRP A 269 3.79 17.46 -15.83
C TRP A 269 2.64 18.32 -15.31
N LEU A 270 1.46 17.73 -15.09
CA LEU A 270 0.27 18.40 -14.55
C LEU A 270 0.35 18.64 -13.02
N GLY A 271 1.43 18.21 -12.36
CA GLY A 271 1.57 18.31 -10.91
C GLY A 271 0.61 17.42 -10.12
N TRP A 272 0.01 16.41 -10.75
CA TRP A 272 -0.89 15.46 -10.09
C TRP A 272 -0.13 14.48 -9.19
N LEU A 273 1.15 14.29 -9.48
CA LEU A 273 2.08 13.56 -8.64
C LEU A 273 2.96 14.58 -7.93
N SER A 274 2.84 14.68 -6.61
CA SER A 274 3.70 15.51 -5.78
C SER A 274 4.60 14.65 -4.89
N ALA A 275 5.81 15.13 -4.62
CA ALA A 275 6.80 14.42 -3.78
C ALA A 275 6.36 14.32 -2.30
N ALA A 276 5.37 15.09 -1.90
CA ALA A 276 4.59 14.97 -0.69
C ALA A 276 3.12 14.95 -1.09
N GLU A 277 2.34 13.96 -0.67
CA GLU A 277 0.87 13.95 -0.85
C GLU A 277 0.19 15.21 -0.24
N GLU A 278 0.94 16.13 0.38
CA GLU A 278 0.46 17.34 1.04
C GLU A 278 0.85 18.67 0.34
N ALA A 279 1.63 18.65 -0.75
CA ALA A 279 2.09 19.90 -1.40
C ALA A 279 1.92 19.86 -2.91
N VAL A 280 0.73 20.26 -3.37
CA VAL A 280 0.50 20.60 -4.78
C VAL A 280 1.15 21.96 -5.05
N ASP A 281 2.02 22.05 -6.06
CA ASP A 281 2.57 23.33 -6.51
C ASP A 281 1.50 24.12 -7.27
N GLU A 282 0.90 25.10 -6.58
CA GLU A 282 -0.17 25.94 -7.15
C GLU A 282 0.29 26.81 -8.32
N THR A 283 1.59 27.08 -8.44
CA THR A 283 2.15 27.84 -9.57
C THR A 283 2.15 26.94 -10.81
N LEU A 284 2.61 25.69 -10.66
CA LEU A 284 2.58 24.68 -11.73
C LEU A 284 1.14 24.39 -12.20
N LEU A 285 0.18 24.29 -11.28
CA LEU A 285 -1.24 24.12 -11.62
C LEU A 285 -1.82 25.30 -12.42
N ARG A 286 -1.28 26.51 -12.22
CA ARG A 286 -1.73 27.72 -12.90
C ARG A 286 -1.16 27.79 -14.32
N GLU A 287 0.12 27.50 -14.47
CA GLU A 287 0.82 27.54 -15.75
C GLU A 287 0.41 26.41 -16.72
N THR A 288 -0.06 25.27 -16.19
CA THR A 288 -0.54 24.13 -17.00
C THR A 288 -1.99 24.25 -17.49
N ARG A 289 -2.75 25.24 -17.01
CA ARG A 289 -4.14 25.49 -17.42
C ARG A 289 -4.28 26.41 -18.64
N GLU A 290 -3.20 27.06 -19.07
CA GLU A 290 -3.14 27.92 -20.26
C GLU A 290 -2.58 27.15 -21.48
#